data_AF-A0ABD0YFE1-F1
#
_entry.id   AF-A0ABD0YFE1-F1
#
_cell.length_a   1.000
_cell.length_b   1.000
_cell.length_c   1.000
_cell.angle_alpha   90.00
_cell.angle_beta   90.00
_cell.angle_gamma   90.00
#
_symmetry.space_group_name_H-M   'P 1'
#
loop_
_entity.id
_entity.type
_entity.pdbx_description
1 polymer ?
#
loop_
_entity_poly.entity_id
_entity_poly.type
_entity_poly.pdbx_seq_one_letter_code
_entity_poly.pdbx_strand_id
1 'polypeptide(L)'
;MTVGSKTLENLNPKLYDKCQERTITQQEQDEDVADEFDAREIFDLIRNITDPEHPLTLEQLNVVQLENIQVDNSANEINVEFKPTIDHCSMATLIGLSIRIQLMRSLPSRFKVGVRILPGSHASEAAINKQLADKERVAAATENSNIVKTVNQCLAQTIE
;
A
#
# COMPACT_ATOMS: atom_id res chain seq x y z
N MET A 1 22.29 -43.42 6.29
CA MET A 1 21.42 -42.87 5.23
C MET A 1 20.37 -42.01 5.91
N THR A 2 20.61 -40.69 5.94
CA THR A 2 19.79 -39.73 6.69
C THR A 2 18.64 -39.30 5.81
N VAL A 3 17.42 -39.71 6.15
CA VAL A 3 16.20 -39.27 5.44
C VAL A 3 15.95 -37.82 5.86
N GLY A 4 16.23 -36.89 4.94
CA GLY A 4 15.96 -35.48 5.14
C GLY A 4 14.47 -35.25 5.28
N SER A 5 14.06 -34.84 6.48
CA SER A 5 12.73 -34.28 6.73
C SER A 5 12.57 -33.03 5.85
N LYS A 6 11.90 -33.20 4.72
CA LYS A 6 11.34 -32.08 3.94
C LYS A 6 10.25 -31.47 4.81
N THR A 7 10.61 -30.44 5.57
CA THR A 7 9.64 -29.56 6.24
C THR A 7 8.69 -29.07 5.15
N LEU A 8 7.45 -29.51 5.21
CA LEU A 8 6.38 -28.99 4.36
C LEU A 8 6.20 -27.52 4.77
N GLU A 9 6.72 -26.61 3.95
CA GLU A 9 6.58 -25.16 4.10
C GLU A 9 5.12 -24.79 3.87
N ASN A 10 4.28 -25.03 4.87
CA ASN A 10 2.94 -24.49 4.91
C ASN A 10 3.06 -23.01 5.31
N LEU A 11 3.49 -22.18 4.36
CA LEU A 11 3.67 -20.73 4.48
C LEU A 11 2.29 -20.04 4.50
N ASN A 12 1.47 -20.35 5.51
CA ASN A 12 0.34 -19.48 5.79
C ASN A 12 0.89 -18.10 6.18
N PRO A 13 0.43 -17.01 5.55
CA PRO A 13 0.89 -15.67 5.89
C PRO A 13 0.55 -15.41 7.37
N LYS A 14 1.52 -14.84 8.09
CA LYS A 14 1.29 -14.42 9.48
C LYS A 14 0.24 -13.30 9.45
N LEU A 15 -0.91 -13.55 10.06
CA LEU A 15 -1.97 -12.55 10.22
C LEU A 15 -1.62 -11.63 11.38
N TYR A 16 -1.80 -10.34 11.17
CA TYR A 16 -1.63 -9.31 12.20
C TYR A 16 -2.98 -8.76 12.62
N ASP A 17 -3.10 -8.38 13.89
CA ASP A 17 -4.31 -7.75 14.41
C ASP A 17 -4.54 -6.42 13.68
N LYS A 18 -5.79 -6.18 13.27
CA LYS A 18 -6.17 -4.92 12.62
C LYS A 18 -6.01 -3.76 13.60
N CYS A 19 -5.53 -2.62 13.10
CA CYS A 19 -5.47 -1.39 13.86
C CYS A 19 -6.89 -0.95 14.25
N GLN A 20 -7.09 -0.55 15.52
CA GLN A 20 -8.40 -0.19 16.08
C GLN A 20 -9.05 0.98 15.31
N GLU A 21 -10.38 1.08 15.35
CA GLU A 21 -11.15 2.17 14.72
C GLU A 21 -10.66 3.56 15.19
N ARG A 22 -10.65 4.54 14.27
CA ARG A 22 -10.19 5.91 14.56
C ARG A 22 -11.15 6.55 15.56
N THR A 23 -10.60 7.14 16.61
CA THR A 23 -11.38 7.98 17.53
C THR A 23 -11.39 9.40 16.97
N ILE A 24 -12.56 9.91 16.60
CA ILE A 24 -12.72 11.29 16.11
C ILE A 24 -12.44 12.24 17.28
N THR A 25 -11.52 13.18 17.09
CA THR A 25 -11.21 14.17 18.14
C THR A 25 -12.20 15.35 18.09
N GLN A 26 -12.38 16.05 19.21
CA GLN A 26 -13.26 17.22 19.25
C GLN A 26 -12.77 18.36 18.37
N GLN A 27 -11.46 18.41 18.06
CA GLN A 27 -10.87 19.42 17.17
C GLN A 27 -11.17 19.14 15.70
N GLU A 28 -11.25 17.87 15.30
CA GLU A 28 -11.69 17.45 13.95
C GLU A 28 -13.17 17.77 13.68
N GLN A 29 -13.96 18.06 14.72
CA GLN A 29 -15.37 18.46 14.60
C GLN A 29 -15.56 19.98 14.54
N ASP A 30 -14.48 20.75 14.71
CA ASP A 30 -14.52 22.20 14.68
C ASP A 30 -14.39 22.71 13.23
N GLU A 31 -15.49 23.21 12.66
CA GLU A 31 -15.53 23.71 11.28
C GLU A 31 -14.62 24.93 11.05
N ASP A 32 -14.19 25.62 12.10
CA ASP A 32 -13.31 26.78 12.03
C ASP A 32 -11.81 26.41 11.95
N VAL A 33 -11.47 25.13 12.13
CA VAL A 33 -10.09 24.62 12.04
C VAL A 33 -9.91 23.82 10.76
N ALA A 34 -8.85 24.12 10.00
CA ALA A 34 -8.51 23.32 8.84
C ALA A 34 -8.02 21.93 9.28
N ASP A 35 -8.78 20.89 8.94
CA ASP A 35 -8.38 19.50 9.15
C ASP A 35 -7.33 19.11 8.10
N GLU A 36 -6.13 18.79 8.57
CA GLU A 36 -5.00 18.44 7.72
C GLU A 36 -4.89 16.93 7.55
N PHE A 37 -4.42 16.47 6.39
CA PHE A 37 -4.22 15.05 6.16
C PHE A 37 -3.16 14.51 7.13
N ASP A 38 -3.49 13.43 7.84
CA ASP A 38 -2.56 12.74 8.72
C ASP A 38 -2.15 11.37 8.16
N ALA A 39 -1.15 10.74 8.76
CA ALA A 39 -0.71 9.40 8.35
C ALA A 39 -1.80 8.34 8.51
N ARG A 40 -2.74 8.56 9.43
CA ARG A 40 -3.81 7.62 9.75
C ARG A 40 -4.87 7.59 8.66
N GLU A 41 -5.24 8.74 8.11
CA GLU A 41 -6.12 8.85 6.95
C GLU A 41 -5.53 8.16 5.73
N ILE A 42 -4.25 8.40 5.45
CA ILE A 42 -3.56 7.72 4.36
C ILE A 42 -3.53 6.21 4.59
N PHE A 43 -3.32 5.76 5.83
CA PHE A 43 -3.39 4.34 6.18
C PHE A 43 -4.78 3.77 5.94
N ASP A 44 -5.84 4.45 6.41
CA ASP A 44 -7.21 4.00 6.27
C ASP A 44 -7.65 3.92 4.79
N LEU A 45 -7.08 4.75 3.90
CA LEU A 45 -7.30 4.67 2.45
C LEU A 45 -6.68 3.44 1.79
N ILE A 46 -5.60 2.88 2.35
CA ILE A 46 -4.81 1.80 1.71
C ILE A 46 -4.85 0.47 2.46
N ARG A 47 -5.26 0.44 3.72
CA ARG A 47 -5.27 -0.77 4.58
C ARG A 47 -6.18 -1.88 4.07
N ASN A 48 -7.24 -1.52 3.37
CA ASN A 48 -8.27 -2.43 2.86
C ASN A 48 -8.00 -2.91 1.42
N ILE A 49 -6.93 -2.43 0.78
CA ILE A 49 -6.53 -2.96 -0.53
C ILE A 49 -6.25 -4.45 -0.38
N THR A 50 -6.79 -5.26 -1.28
CA THR A 50 -6.58 -6.71 -1.28
C THR A 50 -5.28 -7.05 -2.01
N ASP A 51 -4.58 -8.05 -1.51
CA ASP A 51 -3.46 -8.65 -2.22
C ASP A 51 -3.92 -9.36 -3.51
N PRO A 52 -3.19 -9.24 -4.63
CA PRO A 52 -3.58 -9.90 -5.88
C PRO A 52 -3.43 -11.42 -5.86
N GLU A 53 -2.63 -11.99 -4.95
CA GLU A 53 -2.37 -13.42 -4.83
C GLU A 53 -3.18 -14.08 -3.70
N HIS A 54 -3.57 -13.31 -2.67
CA HIS A 54 -4.25 -13.81 -1.49
C HIS A 54 -5.57 -13.06 -1.19
N PRO A 55 -6.60 -13.74 -0.66
CA PRO A 55 -7.87 -13.10 -0.25
C PRO A 55 -7.75 -12.36 1.09
N LEU A 56 -6.65 -11.61 1.28
CA LEU A 56 -6.30 -10.89 2.50
C LEU A 56 -5.94 -9.45 2.16
N THR A 57 -6.19 -8.54 3.10
CA THR A 57 -5.84 -7.12 2.91
C THR A 57 -4.36 -6.86 3.16
N LEU A 58 -3.83 -5.76 2.61
CA LEU A 58 -2.45 -5.33 2.82
C LEU A 58 -2.15 -5.12 4.31
N GLU A 59 -3.12 -4.68 5.11
CA GLU A 59 -2.96 -4.60 6.57
C GLU A 59 -2.83 -5.98 7.22
N GLN A 60 -3.71 -6.93 6.86
CA GLN A 60 -3.68 -8.28 7.43
C GLN A 60 -2.36 -9.01 7.15
N LEU A 61 -1.74 -8.69 6.01
CA LEU A 61 -0.46 -9.21 5.56
C LEU A 61 0.73 -8.38 6.05
N ASN A 62 0.49 -7.28 6.77
CA ASN A 62 1.52 -6.35 7.26
C ASN A 62 2.39 -5.78 6.14
N VAL A 63 1.79 -5.62 4.97
CA VAL A 63 2.40 -5.02 3.78
C VAL A 63 2.44 -3.50 3.93
N VAL A 64 1.39 -2.93 4.50
CA VAL A 64 1.32 -1.50 4.83
C VAL A 64 1.22 -1.34 6.35
N GLN A 65 1.90 -0.33 6.88
CA GLN A 65 1.93 -0.03 8.31
C GLN A 65 1.85 1.48 8.51
N LEU A 66 1.20 1.91 9.58
CA LEU A 66 1.04 3.33 9.92
C LEU A 66 2.39 4.04 10.09
N GLU A 67 3.37 3.36 10.69
CA GLU A 67 4.73 3.89 10.93
C GLU A 67 5.52 4.18 9.64
N ASN A 68 5.13 3.54 8.53
CA ASN A 68 5.80 3.66 7.24
C ASN A 68 5.11 4.68 6.31
N ILE A 69 4.23 5.52 6.87
CA ILE A 69 3.51 6.55 6.14
C ILE A 69 3.96 7.91 6.66
N GLN A 70 4.44 8.75 5.75
CA GLN A 70 4.88 10.11 6.03
C GLN A 70 4.04 11.08 5.22
N VAL A 71 3.45 12.06 5.91
CA VAL A 71 2.62 13.12 5.31
C VAL A 71 3.22 14.47 5.65
N ASP A 72 3.48 15.27 4.62
CA ASP A 72 3.91 16.66 4.73
C ASP A 72 2.89 17.54 3.99
N ASN A 73 1.97 18.14 4.77
CA ASN A 73 0.95 19.05 4.25
C ASN A 73 1.52 20.35 3.68
N SER A 74 2.66 20.81 4.20
CA SER A 74 3.31 22.06 3.78
C SER A 74 4.00 21.90 2.42
N ALA A 75 4.70 20.78 2.22
CA ALA A 75 5.32 20.44 0.93
C ALA A 75 4.33 19.83 -0.08
N ASN A 76 3.12 19.45 0.37
CA ASN A 76 2.16 18.64 -0.37
C ASN A 76 2.77 17.30 -0.81
N GLU A 77 3.48 16.61 0.09
CA GLU A 77 4.15 15.35 -0.22
C GLU A 77 3.66 14.23 0.70
N ILE A 78 3.35 13.08 0.11
CA ILE A 78 2.96 11.87 0.84
C ILE A 78 3.88 10.75 0.38
N ASN A 79 4.60 10.16 1.33
CA ASN A 79 5.50 9.04 1.08
C ASN A 79 4.98 7.81 1.83
N VAL A 80 4.77 6.73 1.09
CA VAL A 80 4.34 5.45 1.65
C VAL A 80 5.39 4.40 1.35
N GLU A 81 5.87 3.75 2.41
CA GLU A 81 6.75 2.60 2.33
C GLU A 81 5.96 1.33 2.62
N PHE A 82 6.07 0.33 1.74
CA PHE A 82 5.38 -0.95 1.89
C PHE A 82 6.38 -2.11 1.87
N LYS A 83 6.03 -3.19 2.56
CA LYS A 83 6.83 -4.40 2.69
C LYS A 83 6.17 -5.54 1.91
N PRO A 84 6.74 -6.02 0.80
CA PRO A 84 6.22 -7.19 0.09
C PRO A 84 6.11 -8.41 1.01
N THR A 85 5.13 -9.27 0.76
CA THR A 85 4.89 -10.50 1.54
C THR A 85 6.04 -11.49 1.45
N ILE A 86 6.77 -11.52 0.32
CA ILE A 86 7.88 -12.44 0.04
C ILE A 86 8.98 -11.70 -0.74
N ASP A 87 10.25 -12.00 -0.43
CA ASP A 87 11.46 -11.36 -0.97
C ASP A 87 11.68 -11.54 -2.49
N HIS A 88 10.84 -12.34 -3.16
CA HIS A 88 10.85 -12.61 -4.61
C HIS A 88 9.49 -12.38 -5.29
N CYS A 89 8.59 -11.63 -4.64
CA CYS A 89 7.24 -11.41 -5.14
C CYS A 89 7.26 -10.67 -6.49
N SER A 90 6.83 -11.35 -7.55
CA SER A 90 6.62 -10.75 -8.88
C SER A 90 5.49 -9.70 -8.89
N MET A 91 4.63 -9.71 -7.85
CA MET A 91 3.49 -8.82 -7.68
C MET A 91 3.78 -7.59 -6.82
N ALA A 92 5.00 -7.42 -6.30
CA ALA A 92 5.37 -6.22 -5.53
C ALA A 92 5.16 -4.92 -6.32
N THR A 93 5.40 -4.93 -7.64
CA THR A 93 5.11 -3.79 -8.52
C THR A 93 3.61 -3.53 -8.63
N LEU A 94 2.77 -4.56 -8.70
CA LEU A 94 1.32 -4.40 -8.75
C LEU A 94 0.76 -3.87 -7.43
N ILE A 95 1.24 -4.38 -6.30
CA ILE A 95 0.88 -3.87 -4.96
C ILE A 95 1.22 -2.38 -4.86
N GLY A 96 2.46 -1.99 -5.19
CA GLY A 96 2.88 -0.59 -5.17
C GLY A 96 2.07 0.28 -6.14
N LEU A 97 1.71 -0.25 -7.31
CA LEU A 97 0.88 0.45 -8.28
C LEU A 97 -0.56 0.63 -7.77
N SER A 98 -1.15 -0.40 -7.14
CA SER A 98 -2.47 -0.33 -6.52
C SER A 98 -2.53 0.73 -5.43
N ILE A 99 -1.54 0.77 -4.53
CA ILE A 99 -1.40 1.81 -3.50
C ILE A 99 -1.32 3.20 -4.16
N ARG A 100 -0.45 3.35 -5.16
CA ARG A 100 -0.25 4.64 -5.83
C ARG A 100 -1.52 5.14 -6.52
N ILE A 101 -2.22 4.26 -7.24
CA ILE A 101 -3.47 4.59 -7.93
C ILE A 101 -4.59 4.91 -6.94
N GLN A 102 -4.71 4.16 -5.85
CA GLN A 102 -5.70 4.43 -4.80
C GLN A 102 -5.50 5.84 -4.22
N LEU A 103 -4.28 6.16 -3.81
CA LEU A 103 -3.95 7.47 -3.25
C LEU A 103 -4.13 8.59 -4.28
N MET A 104 -3.75 8.38 -5.55
CA MET A 104 -3.98 9.36 -6.61
C MET A 104 -5.46 9.62 -6.90
N ARG A 105 -6.35 8.64 -6.65
CA ARG A 105 -7.81 8.78 -6.83
C ARG A 105 -8.49 9.42 -5.63
N SER A 106 -8.02 9.11 -4.43
CA SER A 106 -8.62 9.55 -3.17
C SER A 106 -8.11 10.92 -2.71
N LEU A 107 -6.89 11.31 -3.06
CA LEU A 107 -6.27 12.54 -2.58
C LEU A 107 -6.42 13.71 -3.56
N PRO A 108 -6.45 14.97 -3.06
CA PRO A 108 -6.40 16.15 -3.91
C PRO A 108 -5.12 16.16 -4.78
N SER A 109 -5.25 16.62 -6.03
CA SER A 109 -4.16 16.64 -7.03
C SER A 109 -2.95 17.51 -6.64
N ARG A 110 -3.05 18.32 -5.57
CA ARG A 110 -1.93 19.06 -4.99
C ARG A 110 -0.84 18.14 -4.42
N PHE A 111 -1.22 16.95 -3.95
CA PHE A 111 -0.29 16.03 -3.31
C PHE A 111 0.57 15.26 -4.31
N LYS A 112 1.88 15.24 -4.07
CA LYS A 112 2.82 14.35 -4.73
C LYS A 112 2.90 13.05 -3.94
N VAL A 113 2.35 11.98 -4.51
CA VAL A 113 2.38 10.65 -3.91
C VAL A 113 3.62 9.89 -4.37
N GLY A 114 4.49 9.56 -3.41
CA GLY A 114 5.62 8.65 -3.54
C GLY A 114 5.31 7.30 -2.89
N VAL A 115 5.51 6.21 -3.63
CA VAL A 115 5.36 4.85 -3.09
C VAL A 115 6.66 4.09 -3.31
N ARG A 116 7.18 3.46 -2.26
CA ARG A 116 8.46 2.76 -2.27
C ARG A 116 8.36 1.47 -1.47
N ILE A 117 9.21 0.52 -1.83
CA ILE A 117 9.46 -0.67 -1.03
C ILE A 117 10.34 -0.28 0.16
N LEU A 118 10.02 -0.81 1.34
CA LEU A 118 10.79 -0.65 2.57
C LEU A 118 12.23 -1.15 2.36
N PRO A 119 13.28 -0.37 2.67
CA PRO A 119 14.66 -0.76 2.41
C PRO A 119 15.04 -2.11 3.03
N GLY A 120 15.66 -2.98 2.23
CA GLY A 120 16.09 -4.31 2.65
C GLY A 120 15.00 -5.38 2.66
N SER A 121 13.78 -5.07 2.17
CA SER A 121 12.66 -6.02 2.15
C SER A 121 12.46 -6.76 0.82
N HIS A 122 13.20 -6.43 -0.24
CA HIS A 122 13.06 -7.11 -1.53
C HIS A 122 14.34 -7.07 -2.36
N ALA A 123 14.69 -8.18 -3.02
CA ALA A 123 15.93 -8.29 -3.81
C ALA A 123 16.00 -7.29 -4.99
N SER A 124 14.84 -6.95 -5.56
CA SER A 124 14.73 -6.02 -6.70
C SER A 124 14.16 -4.66 -6.30
N GLU A 125 14.28 -4.25 -5.03
CA GLU A 125 13.70 -3.00 -4.50
C GLU A 125 14.04 -1.77 -5.36
N ALA A 126 15.29 -1.60 -5.77
CA ALA A 126 15.73 -0.43 -6.51
C ALA A 126 15.09 -0.34 -7.91
N ALA A 127 14.92 -1.49 -8.57
CA ALA A 127 14.29 -1.56 -9.87
C ALA A 127 12.79 -1.25 -9.77
N ILE A 128 12.11 -1.78 -8.75
CA ILE A 128 10.68 -1.54 -8.52
C ILE A 128 10.45 -0.09 -8.11
N ASN A 129 11.23 0.46 -7.17
CA ASN A 129 11.14 1.86 -6.75
C ASN A 129 11.37 2.82 -7.93
N LYS A 130 12.29 2.49 -8.84
CA LYS A 130 12.49 3.26 -10.08
C LYS A 130 11.27 3.21 -10.99
N GLN A 131 10.64 2.05 -11.15
CA GLN A 131 9.41 1.90 -11.94
C GLN A 131 8.23 2.65 -11.31
N LEU A 132 8.09 2.57 -9.99
CA LEU A 132 7.05 3.26 -9.24
C LEU A 132 7.27 4.78 -9.17
N ALA A 133 8.50 5.27 -9.35
CA ALA A 133 8.79 6.71 -9.42
C ALA A 133 8.57 7.31 -10.81
N ASP A 134 8.63 6.50 -11.86
CA ASP A 134 8.45 6.90 -13.26
C ASP A 134 6.98 7.25 -13.53
N LYS A 135 6.70 8.56 -13.68
CA LYS A 135 5.34 9.07 -13.89
C LYS A 135 4.75 8.66 -15.24
N GLU A 136 5.57 8.63 -16.29
CA GLU A 136 5.11 8.25 -17.64
C GLU A 136 4.74 6.77 -17.68
N ARG A 137 5.56 5.93 -17.03
CA ARG A 137 5.28 4.49 -16.91
C ARG A 137 4.03 4.21 -16.09
N VAL A 138 3.83 4.92 -14.97
CA VAL A 138 2.62 4.76 -14.17
C VAL A 138 1.39 5.25 -14.93
N ALA A 139 1.47 6.39 -15.62
CA ALA A 139 0.37 6.87 -16.47
C ALA A 139 0.00 5.83 -17.55
N ALA A 140 0.99 5.29 -18.27
CA ALA A 140 0.75 4.24 -19.27
C ALA A 140 0.14 2.97 -18.65
N ALA A 141 0.53 2.61 -17.43
CA ALA A 141 -0.07 1.49 -16.70
C ALA A 141 -1.53 1.75 -16.33
N THR A 142 -1.90 2.99 -16.01
CA THR A 142 -3.30 3.39 -15.74
C THR A 142 -4.19 3.46 -16.98
N GLU A 143 -3.62 3.47 -18.18
CA GLU A 143 -4.37 3.39 -19.45
C GLU A 143 -4.52 1.94 -19.95
N ASN A 144 -3.70 1.02 -19.42
CA ASN A 144 -3.76 -0.38 -19.79
C ASN A 144 -4.95 -1.08 -19.12
N SER A 145 -5.93 -1.49 -19.92
CA SER A 145 -7.16 -2.12 -19.44
C SER A 145 -6.96 -3.38 -18.60
N ASN A 146 -5.90 -4.17 -18.83
CA ASN A 146 -5.61 -5.38 -18.05
C ASN A 146 -5.09 -5.03 -16.64
N ILE A 147 -4.19 -4.04 -16.58
CA ILE A 147 -3.63 -3.56 -15.31
C ILE A 147 -4.73 -2.88 -14.49
N VAL A 148 -5.52 -2.01 -15.13
CA VAL A 148 -6.63 -1.32 -14.47
C VAL A 148 -7.67 -2.30 -13.92
N LYS A 149 -8.02 -3.35 -14.66
CA LYS A 149 -8.92 -4.40 -14.16
C LYS A 149 -8.38 -5.07 -12.90
N THR A 150 -7.11 -5.46 -12.93
CA THR A 150 -6.45 -6.13 -11.79
C THR A 150 -6.36 -5.21 -10.58
N VAL A 151 -5.95 -3.95 -10.79
CA VAL A 151 -5.91 -2.92 -9.74
C VAL A 151 -7.31 -2.69 -9.19
N ASN A 152 -8.32 -2.46 -10.04
CA ASN A 152 -9.68 -2.26 -9.57
C ASN A 152 -10.22 -3.45 -8.78
N GLN A 153 -9.82 -4.69 -9.11
CA GLN A 153 -10.18 -5.86 -8.32
C GLN A 153 -9.54 -5.82 -6.92
N CYS A 154 -8.28 -5.39 -6.82
CA CYS A 154 -7.61 -5.18 -5.54
C CYS A 154 -8.26 -4.04 -4.72
N LEU A 155 -8.86 -3.05 -5.38
CA LEU A 155 -9.52 -1.91 -4.74
C LEU A 155 -11.01 -2.17 -4.41
N ALA A 156 -11.67 -3.10 -5.11
CA ALA A 156 -13.12 -3.31 -5.04
C ALA A 156 -13.62 -3.83 -3.69
N GLN A 157 -12.75 -4.44 -2.87
CA GLN A 157 -13.12 -4.94 -1.54
C GLN A 157 -13.11 -3.84 -0.46
N THR A 158 -12.94 -2.58 -0.84
CA THR A 158 -12.89 -1.42 0.09
C THR A 158 -14.27 -0.88 0.47
N ILE A 159 -15.37 -1.47 -0.04
CA ILE A 159 -16.74 -0.99 0.21
C ILE A 159 -17.59 -2.14 0.75
N GLU A 160 -17.57 -2.35 2.07
CA GLU A 160 -18.71 -2.83 2.89
C GLU A 160 -18.60 -2.23 4.29
#